data_AF-Q2JGQ7-F1
#
_entry.id   AF-Q2JGQ7-F1
#
_cell.length_a   1.000
_cell.length_b   1.000
_cell.length_c   1.000
_cell.angle_alpha   90.00
_cell.angle_beta   90.00
_cell.angle_gamma   90.00
#
_symmetry.space_group_name_H-M   'P 1'
#
loop_
_entity.id
_entity.type
_entity.pdbx_description
1 polymer ?
#
loop_
_entity_poly.entity_id
_entity_poly.type
_entity_poly.pdbx_seq_one_letter_code
_entity_poly.pdbx_strand_id
1 'polypeptide(L)'
;MPMTSEPVRQGLLDTNILILRRWVNVAELPDEMAISVVTLAELSAGPHQVRRNDEQDLYDEHEERARRMEILQRAENEFDPIPFDAEAARVYGRLTAAVVAAGRKPRRRTADLMIAATAVAEDLPLFTTNPGDYTGLERLLRTVPVTRPPLPHERKP
;
A
#
# COMPACT_ATOMS: atom_id res chain seq x y z
N MET A 1 -12.34 17.22 24.73
CA MET A 1 -13.17 16.18 24.09
C MET A 1 -12.27 15.43 23.13
N PRO A 2 -12.09 14.10 23.23
CA PRO A 2 -11.38 13.39 22.18
C PRO A 2 -12.26 13.51 20.92
N MET A 3 -11.68 14.01 19.83
CA MET A 3 -12.31 13.93 18.52
C MET A 3 -12.34 12.44 18.16
N THR A 4 -13.47 11.78 18.40
CA THR A 4 -13.74 10.47 17.79
C THR A 4 -13.77 10.73 16.29
N SER A 5 -12.70 10.36 15.59
CA SER A 5 -12.72 10.38 14.13
C SER A 5 -13.87 9.50 13.68
N GLU A 6 -14.80 10.07 12.92
CA GLU A 6 -15.85 9.27 12.27
C GLU A 6 -15.19 8.14 11.47
N PRO A 7 -15.77 6.93 11.51
CA PRO A 7 -15.27 5.81 10.72
C PRO A 7 -15.20 6.23 9.25
N VAL A 8 -14.01 6.06 8.68
CA VAL A 8 -13.74 6.38 7.29
C VAL A 8 -14.42 5.34 6.43
N ARG A 9 -15.51 5.72 5.77
CA ARG A 9 -16.33 4.80 4.97
C ARG A 9 -15.62 4.26 3.75
N GLN A 10 -14.81 5.08 3.07
CA GLN A 10 -14.10 4.71 1.85
C GLN A 10 -12.61 5.03 1.93
N GLY A 11 -11.77 4.20 1.31
CA GLY A 11 -10.33 4.45 1.28
C GLY A 11 -9.56 3.66 0.24
N LEU A 12 -8.42 4.21 -0.16
CA LEU A 12 -7.44 3.53 -1.01
C LEU A 12 -6.53 2.68 -0.12
N LEU A 13 -6.36 1.41 -0.46
CA LEU A 13 -5.44 0.53 0.24
C LEU A 13 -4.05 0.60 -0.40
N ASP A 14 -3.04 0.80 0.43
CA ASP A 14 -1.64 0.58 0.07
C ASP A 14 -1.40 -0.92 -0.19
N THR A 15 -0.40 -1.26 -1.01
CA THR A 15 -0.05 -2.63 -1.38
C THR A 15 0.25 -3.50 -0.16
N ASN A 16 0.88 -2.91 0.88
CA ASN A 16 1.17 -3.63 2.11
C ASN A 16 -0.10 -4.12 2.83
N ILE A 17 -1.24 -3.43 2.71
CA ILE A 17 -2.50 -3.84 3.31
C ILE A 17 -2.98 -5.14 2.67
N LEU A 18 -2.93 -5.23 1.33
CA LEU A 18 -3.35 -6.43 0.61
C LEU A 18 -2.44 -7.63 0.92
N ILE A 19 -1.12 -7.40 1.00
CA ILE A 19 -0.13 -8.43 1.34
C ILE A 19 -0.36 -8.97 2.76
N LEU A 20 -0.71 -8.10 3.70
CA LEU A 20 -0.87 -8.41 5.12
C LEU A 20 -2.34 -8.69 5.50
N ARG A 21 -3.27 -8.61 4.55
CA ARG A 21 -4.72 -8.56 4.80
C ARG A 21 -5.24 -9.70 5.68
N ARG A 22 -4.65 -10.89 5.54
CA ARG A 22 -5.01 -12.07 6.34
C ARG A 22 -4.82 -11.87 7.86
N TRP A 23 -3.95 -10.96 8.27
CA TRP A 23 -3.62 -10.73 9.67
C TRP A 23 -4.01 -9.33 10.17
N VAL A 24 -4.41 -8.42 9.27
CA VAL A 24 -4.89 -7.09 9.65
C VAL A 24 -6.25 -7.21 10.34
N ASN A 25 -6.45 -6.40 11.39
CA ASN A 25 -7.75 -6.26 12.02
C ASN A 25 -8.73 -5.58 11.05
N VAL A 26 -9.79 -6.29 10.65
CA VAL A 26 -10.78 -5.78 9.69
C VAL A 26 -11.47 -4.51 10.18
N ALA A 27 -11.57 -4.30 11.50
CA ALA A 27 -12.15 -3.08 12.06
C ALA A 27 -11.30 -1.82 11.82
N GLU A 28 -10.05 -1.96 11.35
CA GLU A 28 -9.17 -0.85 10.98
C GLU A 28 -9.22 -0.53 9.47
N LEU A 29 -9.98 -1.30 8.68
CA LEU A 29 -10.15 -1.10 7.24
C LEU A 29 -11.44 -0.29 6.96
N PRO A 30 -11.50 0.44 5.84
CA PRO A 30 -12.73 1.12 5.44
C PRO A 30 -13.78 0.10 4.98
N ASP A 31 -15.06 0.49 5.05
CA ASP A 31 -16.17 -0.32 4.56
C ASP A 31 -16.08 -0.53 3.03
N GLU A 32 -15.71 0.54 2.31
CA GLU A 32 -15.52 0.58 0.88
C GLU A 32 -14.01 0.72 0.55
N MET A 33 -13.45 -0.29 -0.09
CA MET A 33 -12.02 -0.39 -0.38
C MET A 33 -11.76 -0.21 -1.87
N ALA A 34 -10.76 0.60 -2.20
CA ALA A 34 -10.23 0.74 -3.54
C ALA A 34 -8.73 0.44 -3.57
N ILE A 35 -8.19 0.12 -4.74
CA ILE A 35 -6.75 -0.07 -4.96
C ILE A 35 -6.32 0.70 -6.21
N SER A 36 -5.05 1.11 -6.28
CA SER A 36 -4.49 1.71 -7.50
C SER A 36 -4.06 0.62 -8.49
N VAL A 37 -4.07 0.92 -9.79
CA VAL A 37 -3.38 0.08 -10.80
C VAL A 37 -1.89 -0.13 -10.48
N VAL A 38 -1.27 0.79 -9.76
CA VAL A 38 0.13 0.65 -9.31
C VAL A 38 0.26 -0.45 -8.27
N THR A 39 -0.69 -0.53 -7.34
CA THR A 39 -0.77 -1.65 -6.38
C THR A 39 -0.98 -2.98 -7.09
N LEU A 40 -1.87 -3.03 -8.10
CA LEU A 40 -2.02 -4.23 -8.92
C LEU A 40 -0.69 -4.59 -9.62
N ALA A 41 0.01 -3.61 -10.19
CA ALA A 41 1.30 -3.85 -10.84
C ALA A 41 2.36 -4.43 -9.88
N GLU A 42 2.41 -3.94 -8.63
CA GLU A 42 3.30 -4.48 -7.60
C GLU A 42 2.96 -5.93 -7.23
N LEU A 43 1.67 -6.24 -7.07
CA LEU A 43 1.20 -7.60 -6.82
C LEU A 43 1.53 -8.53 -8.00
N SER A 44 1.37 -8.06 -9.25
CA SER A 44 1.70 -8.82 -10.46
C SER A 44 3.19 -9.11 -10.58
N ALA A 45 4.05 -8.16 -10.16
CA ALA A 45 5.49 -8.37 -10.15
C ALA A 45 5.94 -9.33 -9.01
N GLY A 46 5.22 -9.35 -7.89
CA GLY A 46 5.57 -10.06 -6.67
C GLY A 46 5.98 -11.54 -6.87
N PRO A 47 5.17 -12.38 -7.54
CA PRO A 47 5.51 -13.77 -7.83
C PRO A 47 6.80 -13.92 -8.62
N HIS A 48 7.11 -13.00 -9.54
CA HIS A 48 8.32 -13.06 -10.38
C HIS A 48 9.60 -12.66 -9.64
N GLN A 49 9.48 -12.03 -8.47
CA GLN A 49 10.59 -11.59 -7.63
C GLN A 49 10.96 -12.61 -6.53
N VAL A 50 10.23 -13.72 -6.42
CA VAL A 50 10.54 -14.76 -5.43
C VAL A 50 11.91 -15.38 -5.77
N ARG A 51 12.82 -15.29 -4.80
CA ARG A 51 14.18 -15.82 -4.91
C ARG A 51 14.20 -17.31 -4.62
N ARG A 52 15.16 -18.00 -5.22
CA ARG A 52 15.32 -19.45 -5.08
C ARG A 52 15.82 -19.84 -3.70
N ASN A 53 15.52 -21.07 -3.28
CA ASN A 53 15.96 -21.63 -2.00
C ASN A 53 17.50 -21.76 -1.87
N ASP A 54 18.25 -21.76 -2.98
CA ASP A 54 19.72 -21.75 -2.97
C ASP A 54 20.33 -20.35 -2.75
N GLU A 55 19.52 -19.29 -2.87
CA GLU A 55 19.94 -17.91 -2.71
C GLU A 55 19.61 -17.28 -1.35
N GLN A 56 18.72 -17.93 -0.56
CA GLN A 56 18.19 -17.44 0.72
C GLN A 56 17.48 -18.56 1.52
N ASP A 57 17.30 -18.37 2.83
CA ASP A 57 16.70 -19.31 3.79
C ASP A 57 15.51 -18.73 4.60
N LEU A 58 14.95 -17.59 4.18
CA LEU A 58 13.88 -16.86 4.89
C LEU A 58 12.49 -17.48 4.68
N TYR A 59 12.27 -18.12 3.54
CA TYR A 59 11.01 -18.74 3.15
C TYR A 59 11.24 -19.85 2.13
N ASP A 60 10.27 -20.76 1.99
CA ASP A 60 10.26 -21.69 0.86
C ASP A 60 9.79 -21.01 -0.43
N GLU A 61 10.56 -21.15 -1.51
CA GLU A 61 10.29 -20.55 -2.82
C GLU A 61 8.88 -20.88 -3.35
N HIS A 62 8.48 -22.15 -3.30
CA HIS A 62 7.23 -22.59 -3.91
C HIS A 62 6.04 -22.09 -3.10
N GLU A 63 6.13 -22.14 -1.77
CA GLU A 63 5.11 -21.62 -0.87
C GLU A 63 4.94 -20.10 -0.99
N GLU A 64 6.04 -19.34 -1.00
CA GLU A 64 5.98 -17.88 -1.11
C GLU A 64 5.48 -17.44 -2.50
N ARG A 65 5.87 -18.13 -3.57
CA ARG A 65 5.34 -17.87 -4.93
C ARG A 65 3.85 -18.15 -5.01
N ALA A 66 3.39 -19.28 -4.45
CA ALA A 66 1.97 -19.62 -4.40
C ALA A 66 1.17 -18.58 -3.60
N ARG A 67 1.68 -18.17 -2.43
CA ARG A 67 1.06 -17.13 -1.60
C ARG A 67 0.93 -15.79 -2.33
N ARG A 68 1.98 -15.32 -3.02
CA ARG A 68 1.91 -14.06 -3.78
C ARG A 68 0.94 -14.14 -4.96
N MET A 69 0.88 -15.30 -5.61
CA MET A 69 -0.09 -15.55 -6.70
C MET A 69 -1.53 -15.54 -6.17
N GLU A 70 -1.79 -16.13 -5.01
CA GLU A 70 -3.11 -16.10 -4.36
C GLU A 70 -3.55 -14.66 -4.04
N ILE A 71 -2.64 -13.83 -3.52
CA ILE A 71 -2.92 -12.42 -3.20
C ILE A 71 -3.27 -11.64 -4.49
N LEU A 72 -2.50 -11.83 -5.57
CA LEU A 72 -2.77 -11.22 -6.87
C LEU A 72 -4.16 -11.62 -7.39
N GLN A 73 -4.43 -12.92 -7.46
CA GLN A 73 -5.72 -13.43 -7.97
C GLN A 73 -6.89 -12.91 -7.15
N ARG A 74 -6.76 -12.85 -5.81
CA ARG A 74 -7.80 -12.27 -4.96
C ARG A 74 -8.03 -10.80 -5.31
N ALA A 75 -6.95 -10.02 -5.47
CA ALA A 75 -7.07 -8.61 -5.81
C ALA A 75 -7.74 -8.39 -7.17
N GLU A 76 -7.41 -9.18 -8.19
CA GLU A 76 -8.03 -9.14 -9.52
C GLU A 76 -9.52 -9.53 -9.51
N ASN A 77 -9.94 -10.40 -8.59
CA ASN A 77 -11.33 -10.80 -8.45
C ASN A 77 -12.16 -9.81 -7.60
N GLU A 78 -11.53 -9.11 -6.66
CA GLU A 78 -12.20 -8.25 -5.67
C GLU A 78 -12.29 -6.79 -6.11
N PHE A 79 -11.35 -6.30 -6.92
CA PHE A 79 -11.21 -4.87 -7.21
C PHE A 79 -11.20 -4.56 -8.71
N ASP A 80 -11.78 -3.41 -9.06
CA ASP A 80 -11.50 -2.68 -10.30
C ASP A 80 -10.49 -1.55 -9.98
N PRO A 81 -9.19 -1.71 -10.32
CA PRO A 81 -8.17 -0.78 -9.85
C PRO A 81 -8.28 0.61 -10.49
N ILE A 82 -8.11 1.65 -9.67
CA ILE A 82 -8.16 3.03 -10.13
C ILE A 82 -6.92 3.34 -11.00
N PRO A 83 -7.10 3.84 -12.24
CA PRO A 83 -5.99 4.22 -13.12
C PRO A 83 -5.12 5.33 -12.55
N PHE A 84 -3.82 5.29 -12.83
CA PHE A 84 -2.95 6.45 -12.67
C PHE A 84 -3.09 7.35 -13.90
N ASP A 85 -3.98 8.33 -13.81
CA ASP A 85 -4.40 9.16 -14.93
C ASP A 85 -3.68 10.53 -14.97
N ALA A 86 -4.18 11.45 -15.80
CA ALA A 86 -3.59 12.78 -15.95
C ALA A 86 -3.74 13.65 -14.69
N GLU A 87 -4.80 13.47 -13.90
CA GLU A 87 -4.96 14.20 -12.64
C GLU A 87 -3.99 13.68 -11.59
N ALA A 88 -3.92 12.36 -11.40
CA ALA A 88 -2.94 11.72 -10.53
C ALA A 88 -1.50 12.10 -10.93
N ALA A 89 -1.18 12.19 -12.22
CA ALA A 89 0.13 12.64 -12.69
C ALA A 89 0.48 14.08 -12.27
N ARG A 90 -0.49 15.01 -12.26
CA ARG A 90 -0.27 16.38 -11.77
C ARG A 90 -0.07 16.41 -10.26
N VAL A 91 -0.86 15.61 -9.53
CA VAL A 91 -0.73 15.46 -8.08
C VAL A 91 0.65 14.90 -7.71
N TYR A 92 1.12 13.89 -8.43
CA TYR A 92 2.44 13.29 -8.24
C TYR A 92 3.56 14.33 -8.27
N GLY A 93 3.48 15.32 -9.16
CA GLY A 93 4.44 16.44 -9.21
C GLY A 93 4.45 17.26 -7.91
N ARG A 94 3.28 17.55 -7.34
CA ARG A 94 3.15 18.27 -6.05
C ARG A 94 3.70 17.44 -4.88
N LEU A 95 3.37 16.15 -4.82
CA LEU A 95 3.89 15.25 -3.79
C LEU A 95 5.42 15.12 -3.90
N THR A 96 5.96 15.00 -5.11
CA THR A 96 7.40 14.97 -5.36
C THR A 96 8.09 16.23 -4.83
N ALA A 97 7.51 17.41 -5.10
CA ALA A 97 8.03 18.67 -4.56
C ALA A 97 8.02 18.69 -3.02
N ALA A 98 6.96 18.19 -2.39
CA ALA A 98 6.87 18.08 -0.94
C ALA A 98 7.91 17.09 -0.36
N VAL A 99 8.13 15.94 -1.00
CA VAL A 99 9.19 14.99 -0.61
C VAL A 99 10.57 15.62 -0.67
N VAL A 100 10.87 16.38 -1.74
CA VAL A 100 12.15 17.10 -1.89
C VAL A 100 12.31 18.16 -0.79
N ALA A 101 11.26 18.95 -0.52
CA ALA A 101 11.28 19.95 0.54
C ALA A 101 11.49 19.33 1.93
N ALA A 102 11.00 18.11 2.16
CA ALA A 102 11.24 17.32 3.37
C ALA A 102 12.63 16.66 3.41
N GLY A 103 13.53 16.95 2.46
CA GLY A 103 14.89 16.40 2.42
C GLY A 103 14.98 14.92 2.03
N ARG A 104 13.90 14.35 1.49
CA ARG A 104 13.82 12.93 1.10
C ARG A 104 14.04 12.76 -0.41
N LYS A 105 14.34 11.54 -0.86
CA LYS A 105 14.62 11.23 -2.29
C LYS A 105 13.39 10.59 -2.97
N PRO A 106 12.72 11.27 -3.91
CA PRO A 106 11.50 10.74 -4.56
C PRO A 106 11.72 9.45 -5.35
N ARG A 107 12.87 9.30 -6.03
CA ARG A 107 13.16 8.13 -6.89
C ARG A 107 13.11 6.77 -6.17
N ARG A 108 13.28 6.74 -4.85
CA ARG A 108 13.18 5.52 -4.04
C ARG A 108 11.73 5.15 -3.67
N ARG A 109 10.78 6.04 -3.98
CA ARG A 109 9.37 6.02 -3.56
C ARG A 109 8.43 6.24 -4.73
N THR A 110 8.89 5.99 -5.97
CA THR A 110 8.10 6.31 -7.17
C THR A 110 6.74 5.64 -7.14
N ALA A 111 6.68 4.34 -6.82
CA ALA A 111 5.42 3.60 -6.71
C ALA A 111 4.54 4.15 -5.57
N ASP A 112 5.08 4.27 -4.35
CA ASP A 112 4.37 4.87 -3.20
C ASP A 112 3.77 6.24 -3.54
N LEU A 113 4.52 7.09 -4.25
CA LEU A 113 4.06 8.42 -4.64
C LEU A 113 3.00 8.39 -5.73
N MET A 114 3.01 7.39 -6.62
CA MET A 114 1.93 7.20 -7.60
C MET A 114 0.66 6.69 -6.92
N ILE A 115 0.77 5.77 -5.95
CA ILE A 115 -0.35 5.31 -5.12
C ILE A 115 -0.94 6.48 -4.33
N ALA A 116 -0.10 7.25 -3.62
CA ALA A 116 -0.52 8.45 -2.89
C ALA A 116 -1.14 9.50 -3.81
N ALA A 117 -0.60 9.70 -5.00
CA ALA A 117 -1.16 10.64 -5.96
C ALA A 117 -2.53 10.21 -6.47
N THR A 118 -2.74 8.91 -6.67
CA THR A 118 -4.05 8.33 -7.01
C THR A 118 -5.04 8.59 -5.87
N ALA A 119 -4.64 8.32 -4.62
CA ALA A 119 -5.47 8.58 -3.45
C ALA A 119 -5.92 10.05 -3.36
N VAL A 120 -5.00 10.98 -3.57
CA VAL A 120 -5.28 12.43 -3.51
C VAL A 120 -6.11 12.92 -4.69
N ALA A 121 -5.93 12.35 -5.89
CA ALA A 121 -6.75 12.70 -7.05
C ALA A 121 -8.22 12.29 -6.86
N GLU A 122 -8.45 11.13 -6.24
CA GLU A 122 -9.78 10.59 -5.96
C GLU A 122 -10.39 11.06 -4.63
N ASP A 123 -9.72 11.96 -3.91
CA ASP A 123 -10.11 12.41 -2.57
C ASP A 123 -10.32 11.25 -1.57
N LEU A 124 -9.49 10.21 -1.69
CA LEU A 124 -9.51 9.03 -0.83
C LEU A 124 -8.40 9.08 0.21
N PRO A 125 -8.68 8.76 1.49
CA PRO A 125 -7.65 8.50 2.47
C PRO A 125 -6.85 7.23 2.10
N LEU A 126 -5.54 7.25 2.34
CA LEU A 126 -4.65 6.13 2.10
C LEU A 126 -4.43 5.31 3.38
N PHE A 127 -4.85 4.05 3.35
CA PHE A 127 -4.65 3.09 4.44
C PHE A 127 -3.34 2.34 4.24
N THR A 128 -2.49 2.32 5.26
CA THR A 128 -1.15 1.71 5.17
C THR A 128 -0.66 1.22 6.53
N THR A 129 0.12 0.12 6.53
CA THR A 129 0.86 -0.29 7.74
C THR A 129 2.14 0.50 7.98
N ASN A 130 2.57 1.31 7.01
CA ASN A 130 3.83 2.06 7.05
C ASN A 130 3.61 3.57 6.86
N PRO A 131 2.89 4.26 7.75
CA PRO A 131 2.57 5.69 7.58
C PRO A 131 3.83 6.58 7.48
N GLY A 132 4.97 6.14 8.02
CA GLY A 132 6.26 6.85 7.92
C GLY A 132 6.80 6.99 6.48
N ASP A 133 6.36 6.15 5.54
CA ASP A 133 6.74 6.30 4.14
C ASP A 133 6.18 7.60 3.53
N TYR A 134 5.10 8.14 4.11
CA TYR A 134 4.41 9.34 3.63
C TYR A 134 4.69 10.60 4.47
N THR A 135 5.66 10.56 5.40
CA THR A 135 6.03 11.75 6.20
C THR A 135 6.39 12.96 5.34
N GLY A 136 5.85 14.13 5.69
CA GLY A 136 6.02 15.37 4.93
C GLY A 136 4.98 15.57 3.81
N LEU A 137 4.02 14.65 3.67
CA LEU A 137 2.90 14.75 2.72
C LEU A 137 1.56 15.10 3.40
N GLU A 138 1.55 15.32 4.71
CA GLU A 138 0.33 15.42 5.53
C GLU A 138 -0.61 16.56 5.12
N ARG A 139 -0.07 17.59 4.45
CA ARG A 139 -0.86 18.71 3.91
C ARG A 139 -1.61 18.38 2.62
N LEU A 140 -1.21 17.31 1.94
CA LEU A 140 -1.73 16.91 0.63
C LEU A 140 -2.45 15.57 0.68
N LEU A 141 -2.00 14.66 1.54
CA LEU A 141 -2.50 13.29 1.66
C LEU A 141 -2.97 13.03 3.08
N ARG A 142 -4.20 12.53 3.21
CA ARG A 142 -4.69 11.94 4.46
C ARG A 142 -4.27 10.48 4.52
N THR A 143 -3.37 10.15 5.44
CA THR A 143 -3.01 8.76 5.75
C THR A 143 -3.82 8.26 6.94
N VAL A 144 -4.27 7.02 6.86
CA VAL A 144 -4.93 6.30 7.96
C VAL A 144 -4.02 5.13 8.34
N PRO A 145 -3.38 5.16 9.52
CA PRO A 145 -2.50 4.09 9.95
C PRO A 145 -3.31 2.84 10.26
N VAL A 146 -2.84 1.70 9.75
CA VAL A 146 -3.34 0.37 10.11
C VAL A 146 -2.25 -0.34 10.89
N THR A 147 -2.63 -0.98 11.99
CA THR A 147 -1.69 -1.70 12.85
C THR A 147 -1.03 -2.82 12.07
N ARG A 148 0.32 -2.76 11.95
CA ARG A 148 1.08 -3.82 11.30
C ARG A 148 0.95 -5.12 12.11
N PRO A 149 0.41 -6.20 11.54
CA PRO A 149 0.25 -7.45 12.26
C PRO A 149 1.60 -8.15 12.48
N PRO A 150 1.76 -8.91 13.58
CA PRO A 150 2.95 -9.72 13.80
C PRO A 150 2.98 -10.88 12.79
N LEU A 151 4.01 -10.95 11.95
CA LEU A 151 4.13 -12.04 10.97
C LEU A 151 4.57 -13.35 11.64
N PRO A 152 4.06 -14.52 11.20
CA PRO A 152 4.39 -15.81 11.82
C PRO A 152 5.89 -16.13 11.88
N HIS A 153 6.66 -15.69 10.89
CA HIS A 153 8.12 -15.88 10.80
C HIS A 153 8.94 -14.81 11.55
N GLU A 154 8.32 -13.70 11.97
CA GLU A 154 8.97 -12.67 12.79
C GLU A 154 8.93 -13.01 14.29
N ARG A 155 8.16 -14.05 14.68
CA ARG A 155 8.24 -14.65 16.02
C ARG A 155 9.47 -15.55 16.12
N LYS A 156 10.67 -14.97 16.25
CA LYS A 156 11.76 -15.72 16.91
C LYS A 156 11.47 -15.79 18.42
N PRO A 157 11.75 -16.94 19.06
CA PRO A 157 11.55 -17.13 20.50
C PRO A 157 12.37 -16.15 21.35
#